data_AF-A0A497E2I1-F1
#
_entry.id   AF-A0A497E2I1-F1
#
_cell.length_a   1.000
_cell.length_b   1.000
_cell.length_c   1.000
_cell.angle_alpha   90.00
_cell.angle_beta   90.00
_cell.angle_gamma   90.00
#
_symmetry.space_group_name_H-M   'P 1'
#
loop_
_entity.id
_entity.type
_entity.pdbx_description
1 polymer ?
#
loop_
_entity_poly.entity_id
_entity_poly.type
_entity_poly.pdbx_seq_one_letter_code
_entity_poly.pdbx_strand_id
1 'polypeptide(L)'
;MKTNTRGEIREFYELLERLDEKLREIACRIAACRADQEDLLQEMRIYLWERRKELKDKTDSYILRGCYFRAKHYLNRGKSIDSRKRGNVVIVSLENVKDLGGSDQVYLSFDGFSMVEEARNMLIGEEIRERIRGQLNSKLRETFDLLTQGYSPSEIARKLNLSYEAVRLRVRRIRHLARVYLDS
;
A
#
# COMPACT_ATOMS: atom_id res chain seq x y z
N MET A 1 -28.53 -20.69 -13.51
CA MET A 1 -27.43 -21.22 -12.68
C MET A 1 -27.60 -20.71 -11.25
N LYS A 2 -27.98 -21.57 -10.30
CA LYS A 2 -28.02 -21.18 -8.89
C LYS A 2 -26.58 -21.04 -8.40
N THR A 3 -26.14 -19.84 -8.08
CA THR A 3 -24.84 -19.61 -7.43
C THR A 3 -24.85 -20.31 -6.08
N ASN A 4 -23.86 -21.16 -5.82
CA ASN A 4 -23.70 -21.83 -4.53
C ASN A 4 -23.16 -20.84 -3.48
N THR A 5 -24.02 -19.91 -3.06
CA THR A 5 -23.66 -18.74 -2.25
C THR A 5 -23.06 -19.14 -0.91
N ARG A 6 -23.49 -20.26 -0.31
CA ARG A 6 -22.92 -20.76 0.96
C ARG A 6 -21.48 -21.25 0.80
N GLY A 7 -21.16 -21.89 -0.32
CA GLY A 7 -19.79 -22.32 -0.63
C GLY A 7 -18.85 -21.12 -0.84
N GLU A 8 -19.29 -20.13 -1.61
CA GLU A 8 -18.49 -18.91 -1.87
C GLU A 8 -18.19 -18.14 -0.58
N ILE A 9 -19.15 -18.05 0.33
CA ILE A 9 -18.97 -17.37 1.62
C ILE A 9 -17.94 -18.10 2.48
N ARG A 10 -18.01 -19.43 2.55
CA ARG A 10 -17.07 -20.24 3.33
C ARG A 10 -15.64 -20.14 2.80
N GLU A 11 -15.45 -20.29 1.50
CA GLU A 11 -14.13 -20.13 0.85
C GLU A 11 -13.55 -18.74 1.13
N PHE A 12 -14.38 -17.70 1.17
CA PHE A 12 -13.95 -16.35 1.49
C PHE A 12 -13.52 -16.18 2.95
N TYR A 13 -14.22 -16.79 3.91
CA TYR A 13 -13.80 -16.77 5.32
C TYR A 13 -12.45 -17.47 5.52
N GLU A 14 -12.25 -18.62 4.88
CA GLU A 14 -10.98 -19.35 4.91
C GLU A 14 -9.83 -18.51 4.31
N LEU A 15 -10.10 -17.76 3.24
CA LEU A 15 -9.15 -16.79 2.67
C LEU A 15 -8.82 -15.65 3.67
N LEU A 16 -9.83 -15.10 4.35
CA LEU A 16 -9.63 -14.02 5.31
C LEU A 16 -8.82 -14.47 6.52
N GLU A 17 -9.17 -15.60 7.14
CA GLU A 17 -8.43 -16.16 8.27
C GLU A 17 -6.96 -16.37 7.92
N ARG A 18 -6.70 -16.92 6.72
CA ARG A 18 -5.35 -17.18 6.23
C ARG A 18 -4.51 -15.93 5.99
N LEU A 19 -5.14 -14.79 5.68
CA LEU A 19 -4.44 -13.54 5.34
C LEU A 19 -4.53 -12.46 6.43
N ASP A 20 -5.34 -12.65 7.48
CA ASP A 20 -5.70 -11.60 8.44
C ASP A 20 -4.48 -10.93 9.09
N GLU A 21 -3.53 -11.73 9.58
CA GLU A 21 -2.30 -11.20 10.20
C GLU A 21 -1.50 -10.33 9.24
N LYS A 22 -1.41 -10.72 7.96
CA LYS A 22 -0.69 -9.97 6.94
C LYS A 22 -1.43 -8.72 6.51
N LEU A 23 -2.76 -8.73 6.49
CA LEU A 23 -3.55 -7.53 6.26
C LEU A 23 -3.39 -6.53 7.41
N ARG A 24 -3.35 -7.01 8.67
CA ARG A 24 -3.08 -6.15 9.85
C ARG A 24 -1.68 -5.56 9.78
N GLU A 25 -0.68 -6.36 9.44
CA GLU A 25 0.70 -5.90 9.26
C GLU A 25 0.77 -4.80 8.18
N ILE A 26 0.05 -4.96 7.06
CA ILE A 26 -0.05 -3.93 6.02
C ILE A 26 -0.72 -2.65 6.56
N ALA A 27 -1.83 -2.78 7.29
CA ALA A 27 -2.54 -1.62 7.84
C ALA A 27 -1.68 -0.85 8.84
N CYS A 28 -1.02 -1.54 9.79
CA CYS A 28 -0.12 -0.93 10.77
C CYS A 28 1.08 -0.22 10.13
N ARG A 29 1.60 -0.76 9.02
CA ARG A 29 2.71 -0.13 8.28
C ARG A 29 2.29 1.12 7.50
N ILE A 30 1.01 1.26 7.18
CA ILE A 30 0.49 2.34 6.34
C ILE A 30 -0.15 3.46 7.17
N ALA A 31 -0.81 3.11 8.29
CA ALA A 31 -1.58 4.04 9.10
C ALA A 31 -1.07 4.09 10.54
N ALA A 32 -0.96 5.32 11.04
CA ALA A 32 -0.48 5.65 12.38
C ALA A 32 -1.51 5.36 13.47
N CYS A 33 -2.78 5.73 13.26
CA CYS A 33 -3.81 5.59 14.28
C CYS A 33 -4.64 4.32 14.08
N ARG A 34 -5.13 3.76 15.19
CA ARG A 34 -5.90 2.51 15.18
C ARG A 34 -7.17 2.60 14.34
N ALA A 35 -7.84 3.75 14.34
CA ALA A 35 -9.05 3.96 13.53
C ALA A 35 -8.74 3.83 12.03
N ASP A 36 -7.70 4.53 11.55
CA ASP A 36 -7.26 4.42 10.16
C ASP A 36 -6.81 2.98 9.82
N GLN A 37 -6.12 2.29 10.74
CA GLN A 37 -5.73 0.88 10.52
C GLN A 37 -6.95 -0.03 10.35
N GLU A 38 -7.99 0.15 11.17
CA GLU A 38 -9.25 -0.59 11.09
C GLU A 38 -10.00 -0.27 9.78
N ASP A 39 -9.99 0.98 9.33
CA ASP A 39 -10.58 1.38 8.05
C ASP A 39 -9.84 0.77 6.86
N LEU A 40 -8.50 0.76 6.89
CA LEU A 40 -7.71 0.10 5.84
C LEU A 40 -7.93 -1.41 5.80
N LEU A 41 -8.06 -2.05 6.97
CA LEU A 41 -8.42 -3.46 7.06
C LEU A 41 -9.77 -3.73 6.39
N GLN A 42 -10.77 -2.90 6.68
CA GLN A 42 -12.08 -3.02 6.05
C GLN A 42 -12.00 -2.85 4.53
N GLU A 43 -11.30 -1.82 4.05
CA GLU A 43 -11.14 -1.57 2.61
C GLU A 43 -10.42 -2.70 1.88
N MET A 44 -9.40 -3.29 2.49
CA MET A 44 -8.73 -4.46 1.94
C MET A 44 -9.65 -5.67 1.89
N ARG A 45 -10.46 -5.91 2.92
CA ARG A 45 -11.46 -7.00 2.95
C ARG A 45 -12.54 -6.81 1.88
N ILE A 46 -13.02 -5.58 1.69
CA ILE A 46 -13.97 -5.23 0.61
C ILE A 46 -13.35 -5.54 -0.75
N TYR A 47 -12.11 -5.11 -0.99
CA TYR A 47 -11.38 -5.41 -2.22
C TYR A 47 -11.28 -6.93 -2.48
N LEU A 48 -10.99 -7.72 -1.45
CA LEU A 48 -10.95 -9.18 -1.58
C LEU A 48 -12.33 -9.75 -1.93
N TRP A 49 -13.39 -9.27 -1.30
CA TRP A 49 -14.76 -9.73 -1.55
C TRP A 49 -15.22 -9.43 -2.98
N GLU A 50 -15.00 -8.20 -3.44
CA GLU A 50 -15.35 -7.74 -4.78
C GLU A 50 -14.65 -8.58 -5.86
N ARG A 51 -13.37 -8.93 -5.61
CA ARG A 51 -12.52 -9.61 -6.59
C ARG A 51 -12.34 -11.10 -6.34
N ARG A 52 -13.09 -11.69 -5.40
CA ARG A 52 -12.93 -13.09 -4.97
C ARG A 52 -12.86 -14.11 -6.11
N LYS A 53 -13.64 -13.91 -7.17
CA LYS A 53 -13.65 -14.79 -8.36
C LYS A 53 -12.37 -14.67 -9.18
N GLU A 54 -11.80 -13.47 -9.30
CA GLU A 54 -10.54 -13.21 -10.01
C GLU A 54 -9.31 -13.69 -9.22
N LEU A 55 -9.44 -13.76 -7.89
CA LEU A 55 -8.35 -14.06 -6.97
C LEU A 55 -8.23 -15.55 -6.62
N LYS A 56 -9.20 -16.41 -6.98
CA LYS A 56 -9.25 -17.82 -6.59
C LYS A 56 -7.96 -18.60 -6.88
N ASP A 57 -7.34 -18.33 -8.03
CA ASP A 57 -6.12 -19.02 -8.48
C ASP A 57 -4.84 -18.17 -8.32
N LYS A 58 -4.87 -17.14 -7.46
CA LYS A 58 -3.74 -16.24 -7.25
C LYS A 58 -2.97 -16.60 -6.00
N THR A 59 -1.66 -16.38 -6.04
CA THR A 59 -0.80 -16.57 -4.87
C THR A 59 -1.05 -15.48 -3.83
N ASP A 60 -0.77 -15.80 -2.57
CA ASP A 60 -0.93 -14.89 -1.45
C ASP A 60 -0.17 -13.58 -1.64
N SER A 61 1.05 -13.65 -2.16
CA SER A 61 1.85 -12.46 -2.45
C SER A 61 1.18 -11.54 -3.49
N TYR A 62 0.46 -12.10 -4.47
CA TYR A 62 -0.29 -11.32 -5.45
C TYR A 62 -1.51 -10.66 -4.80
N ILE A 63 -2.25 -11.43 -3.99
CA ILE A 63 -3.44 -10.98 -3.28
C ILE A 63 -3.10 -9.84 -2.31
N LEU A 64 -2.11 -10.06 -1.43
CA LEU A 64 -1.63 -9.08 -0.44
C LEU A 64 -1.09 -7.81 -1.10
N ARG A 65 -0.43 -7.93 -2.25
CA ARG A 65 0.04 -6.77 -3.02
C ARG A 65 -1.12 -5.94 -3.56
N GLY A 66 -2.21 -6.57 -4.00
CA GLY A 66 -3.45 -5.88 -4.37
C GLY A 66 -4.06 -5.13 -3.19
N CYS A 67 -4.13 -5.78 -2.02
CA CYS A 67 -4.61 -5.17 -0.78
C CYS A 67 -3.77 -3.95 -0.37
N TYR A 68 -2.44 -4.07 -0.40
CA TYR A 68 -1.53 -2.94 -0.14
C TYR A 68 -1.83 -1.73 -1.03
N PHE A 69 -2.02 -1.94 -2.33
CA PHE A 69 -2.34 -0.83 -3.24
C PHE A 69 -3.73 -0.24 -3.00
N ARG A 70 -4.73 -1.07 -2.66
CA ARG A 70 -6.05 -0.59 -2.26
C ARG A 70 -5.96 0.34 -1.04
N ALA A 71 -5.28 -0.10 0.01
CA ALA A 71 -5.08 0.68 1.23
C ALA A 71 -4.37 2.01 0.96
N LYS A 72 -3.25 1.99 0.20
CA LYS A 72 -2.51 3.20 -0.17
C LYS A 72 -3.38 4.19 -0.96
N HIS A 73 -4.18 3.69 -1.89
CA HIS A 73 -5.05 4.52 -2.70
C HIS A 73 -6.24 5.09 -1.89
N TYR A 74 -6.80 4.33 -0.95
CA TYR A 74 -7.84 4.81 -0.04
C TYR A 74 -7.34 6.00 0.80
N LEU A 75 -6.17 5.89 1.44
CA LEU A 75 -5.59 7.02 2.17
C LEU A 75 -5.32 8.25 1.31
N ASN A 76 -5.00 8.06 0.03
CA ASN A 76 -4.79 9.17 -0.88
C ASN A 76 -6.10 9.81 -1.35
N ARG A 77 -7.25 9.14 -1.21
CA ARG A 77 -8.58 9.66 -1.54
C ARG A 77 -9.23 10.45 -0.40
N GLY A 78 -8.89 10.16 0.86
CA GLY A 78 -9.33 10.94 2.03
C GLY A 78 -8.63 12.30 2.19
N LYS A 79 -7.64 12.59 1.34
CA LYS A 79 -6.93 13.87 1.27
C LYS A 79 -7.64 14.72 0.22
N SER A 80 -8.59 15.55 0.65
CA SER A 80 -9.42 16.39 -0.24
C SER A 80 -8.58 17.05 -1.34
N ILE A 81 -9.11 17.02 -2.57
CA ILE A 81 -8.54 17.70 -3.75
C ILE A 81 -8.33 19.21 -3.49
N ASP A 82 -9.07 19.80 -2.54
CA ASP A 82 -8.97 21.21 -2.17
C ASP A 82 -8.10 21.50 -0.93
N SER A 83 -7.68 20.50 -0.16
CA SER A 83 -6.75 20.74 0.96
C SER A 83 -5.31 20.68 0.45
N ARG A 84 -4.82 21.84 -0.04
CA ARG A 84 -3.38 22.08 -0.24
C ARG A 84 -2.64 21.59 0.99
N LYS A 85 -1.73 20.62 0.80
CA LYS A 85 -0.79 20.12 1.81
C LYS A 85 -0.21 21.31 2.58
N ARG A 86 -0.63 21.51 3.82
CA ARG A 86 0.23 22.10 4.83
C ARG A 86 0.78 20.92 5.61
N GLY A 87 2.02 20.52 5.31
CA GLY A 87 2.68 19.37 5.93
C GLY A 87 2.82 19.42 7.46
N ASN A 88 2.29 20.47 8.12
CA ASN A 88 2.47 20.77 9.54
C ASN A 88 1.15 21.19 10.23
N VAL A 89 -0.04 20.92 9.68
CA VAL A 89 -1.30 21.32 10.35
C VAL A 89 -2.05 20.10 10.84
N VAL A 90 -2.03 19.91 12.16
CA VAL A 90 -2.93 19.03 12.90
C VAL A 90 -4.23 19.80 13.12
N ILE A 91 -5.35 19.27 12.62
CA ILE A 91 -6.69 19.82 12.92
C ILE A 91 -7.20 19.09 14.15
N VAL A 92 -7.31 19.81 15.27
CA VAL A 92 -7.87 19.31 16.53
C VAL A 92 -9.34 19.73 16.60
N SER A 93 -10.24 18.81 16.98
CA SER A 93 -11.65 19.13 17.20
C SER A 93 -11.79 20.05 18.43
N LEU A 94 -12.61 21.10 18.30
CA LEU A 94 -12.79 22.13 19.34
C LEU A 94 -13.37 21.58 20.67
N GLU A 95 -14.00 20.41 20.64
CA GLU A 95 -14.63 19.79 21.82
C GLU A 95 -13.61 19.27 22.84
N ASN A 96 -12.36 18.97 22.44
CA ASN A 96 -11.33 18.47 23.35
C ASN A 96 -10.60 19.58 24.14
N VAL A 97 -10.92 20.86 23.90
CA VAL A 97 -10.19 22.01 24.47
C VAL A 97 -10.79 22.48 25.81
N LYS A 98 -12.01 22.04 26.17
CA LYS A 98 -12.72 22.60 27.33
C LYS A 98 -12.38 21.96 28.68
N ASP A 99 -11.83 20.75 28.71
CA ASP A 99 -11.60 19.99 29.95
C ASP A 99 -10.14 20.01 30.47
N LEU A 100 -9.22 20.65 29.73
CA LEU A 100 -7.82 20.77 30.14
C LEU A 100 -7.56 22.20 30.61
N GLY A 101 -7.72 22.41 31.91
CA GLY A 101 -7.38 23.67 32.56
C GLY A 101 -5.98 24.15 32.18
N GLY A 102 -5.93 25.25 31.44
CA GLY A 102 -4.87 26.27 31.47
C GLY A 102 -3.41 25.81 31.47
N SER A 103 -3.03 24.77 30.73
CA SER A 103 -1.61 24.50 30.47
C SER A 103 -1.38 24.19 28.98
N ASP A 104 -0.55 25.04 28.38
CA ASP A 104 -0.44 25.27 26.94
C ASP A 104 0.39 24.21 26.18
N GLN A 105 0.54 22.99 26.70
CA GLN A 105 1.29 21.92 26.01
C GLN A 105 0.68 20.54 26.25
N VAL A 106 -0.08 20.06 25.26
CA VAL A 106 -0.54 18.67 25.17
C VAL A 106 0.61 17.83 24.63
N TYR A 107 1.29 17.08 25.50
CA TYR A 107 2.24 16.06 25.07
C TYR A 107 1.47 14.78 24.71
N LEU A 108 1.29 14.54 23.42
CA LEU A 108 0.83 13.25 22.92
C LEU A 108 2.00 12.26 22.95
N SER A 109 2.01 11.37 23.93
CA SER A 109 2.84 10.16 23.92
C SER A 109 2.35 9.25 22.81
N PHE A 110 2.97 9.35 21.65
CA PHE A 110 2.69 8.50 20.50
C PHE A 110 3.54 7.23 20.60
N ASP A 111 3.03 6.28 21.38
CA ASP A 111 3.71 5.01 21.62
C ASP A 111 3.56 4.11 20.36
N GLY A 112 4.68 3.86 19.69
CA GLY A 112 4.80 2.86 18.62
C GLY A 112 5.05 3.33 17.19
N PHE A 113 5.08 4.63 16.89
CA PHE A 113 5.31 5.12 15.52
C PHE A 113 6.23 6.34 15.56
N SER A 114 7.52 6.08 15.33
CA SER A 114 8.49 7.16 15.24
C SER A 114 8.30 7.85 13.89
N MET A 115 7.72 9.07 13.92
CA MET A 115 7.64 9.95 12.74
C MET A 115 9.04 10.17 12.11
N VAL A 116 10.09 10.05 12.93
CA VAL A 116 11.49 10.07 12.52
C VAL A 116 11.88 8.79 11.78
N GLU A 117 11.46 7.61 12.23
CA GLU A 117 11.72 6.35 11.51
C GLU A 117 10.96 6.28 10.19
N GLU A 118 9.73 6.78 10.12
CA GLU A 118 8.99 6.81 8.86
C GLU A 118 9.64 7.77 7.85
N ALA A 119 9.99 8.98 8.29
CA ALA A 119 10.72 9.93 7.46
C ALA A 119 12.06 9.35 6.98
N ARG A 120 12.78 8.64 7.86
CA ARG A 120 14.01 7.92 7.53
C ARG A 120 13.77 6.80 6.51
N ASN A 121 12.74 5.98 6.69
CA ASN A 121 12.40 4.88 5.77
C ASN A 121 11.94 5.39 4.41
N MET A 122 11.22 6.52 4.35
CA MET A 122 10.89 7.19 3.09
C MET A 122 12.13 7.73 2.39
N LEU A 123 13.05 8.36 3.14
CA LEU A 123 14.31 8.87 2.60
C LEU A 123 15.17 7.73 2.03
N ILE A 124 15.34 6.66 2.79
CA ILE A 124 16.07 5.45 2.37
C ILE A 124 15.37 4.82 1.14
N GLY A 125 14.04 4.74 1.13
CA GLY A 125 13.27 4.20 0.03
C GLY A 125 13.44 5.00 -1.27
N GLU A 126 13.40 6.33 -1.20
CA GLU A 126 13.67 7.20 -2.36
C GLU A 126 15.13 7.14 -2.82
N GLU A 127 16.08 7.06 -1.89
CA GLU A 127 17.49 6.92 -2.22
C GLU A 127 17.77 5.60 -2.97
N ILE A 128 17.26 4.47 -2.45
CA ILE A 128 17.38 3.15 -3.11
C ILE A 128 16.67 3.20 -4.48
N ARG A 129 15.49 3.82 -4.56
CA ARG A 129 14.74 3.98 -5.80
C ARG A 129 15.56 4.71 -6.85
N GLU A 130 16.16 5.85 -6.53
CA GLU A 130 16.97 6.62 -7.48
C GLU A 130 18.28 5.91 -7.85
N ARG A 131 18.93 5.21 -6.91
CA ARG A 131 20.11 4.36 -7.21
C ARG A 131 19.79 3.27 -8.23
N ILE A 132 18.69 2.53 -8.02
CA ILE A 132 18.23 1.52 -8.97
C ILE A 132 17.91 2.19 -10.31
N ARG A 133 17.16 3.29 -10.29
CA ARG A 133 16.74 4.04 -11.49
C ARG A 133 17.93 4.54 -12.31
N GLY A 134 19.04 4.89 -11.67
CA GLY A 134 20.30 5.31 -12.32
C GLY A 134 20.98 4.21 -13.13
N GLN A 135 20.81 2.94 -12.75
CA GLN A 135 21.40 1.77 -13.43
C GLN A 135 20.54 1.23 -14.58
N LEU A 136 19.32 1.74 -14.76
CA LEU A 136 18.38 1.27 -15.77
C LEU A 136 18.51 2.08 -17.07
N ASN A 137 18.50 1.38 -18.20
CA ASN A 137 18.30 2.03 -19.51
C ASN A 137 16.87 2.59 -19.62
N SER A 138 16.62 3.44 -20.62
CA SER A 138 15.33 4.15 -20.79
C SER A 138 14.10 3.23 -20.77
N LYS A 139 14.17 2.09 -21.46
CA LYS A 139 13.08 1.11 -21.55
C LYS A 139 12.81 0.40 -20.22
N LEU A 140 13.85 0.10 -19.45
CA LEU A 140 13.72 -0.50 -18.12
C LEU A 140 13.26 0.53 -17.09
N ARG A 141 13.72 1.77 -17.20
CA ARG A 141 13.34 2.88 -16.31
C ARG A 141 11.84 3.16 -16.40
N GLU A 142 11.29 3.21 -17.60
CA GLU A 142 9.84 3.40 -17.80
C GLU A 142 9.02 2.27 -17.17
N THR A 143 9.46 1.02 -17.34
CA THR A 143 8.83 -0.14 -16.68
C THR A 143 8.96 -0.07 -15.16
N PHE A 144 10.12 0.36 -14.66
CA PHE A 144 10.39 0.52 -13.22
C PHE A 144 9.53 1.60 -12.59
N ASP A 145 9.40 2.77 -13.24
CA ASP A 145 8.59 3.88 -12.75
C ASP A 145 7.12 3.42 -12.62
N LEU A 146 6.58 2.68 -13.59
CA LEU A 146 5.24 2.10 -13.50
C LEU A 146 5.12 1.05 -12.39
N LEU A 147 6.15 0.23 -12.16
CA LEU A 147 6.16 -0.71 -11.03
C LEU A 147 6.13 0.01 -9.68
N THR A 148 6.86 1.13 -9.53
CA THR A 148 6.88 1.93 -8.30
C THR A 148 5.56 2.67 -8.04
N GLN A 149 4.83 3.00 -9.11
CA GLN A 149 3.47 3.55 -9.04
C GLN A 149 2.40 2.49 -8.73
N GLY A 150 2.76 1.21 -8.79
CA GLY A 150 1.90 0.09 -8.38
C GLY A 150 1.18 -0.65 -9.50
N TYR A 151 1.53 -0.40 -10.76
CA TYR A 151 0.96 -1.13 -11.89
C TYR A 151 1.43 -2.59 -11.92
N SER A 152 0.50 -3.50 -12.23
CA SER A 152 0.81 -4.91 -12.49
C SER A 152 1.50 -5.10 -13.85
N PRO A 153 2.26 -6.20 -14.06
CA PRO A 153 2.89 -6.47 -15.36
C PRO A 153 1.90 -6.49 -16.54
N SER A 154 0.66 -6.92 -16.32
CA SER A 154 -0.39 -6.91 -17.35
C SER A 154 -0.91 -5.50 -17.65
N GLU A 155 -1.00 -4.62 -16.65
CA GLU A 155 -1.34 -3.20 -16.87
C GLU A 155 -0.21 -2.45 -17.56
N ILE A 156 1.04 -2.75 -17.20
CA ILE A 156 2.22 -2.19 -17.85
C ILE A 156 2.28 -2.62 -19.31
N ALA A 157 2.00 -3.90 -19.60
CA ALA A 157 1.96 -4.42 -20.98
C ALA A 157 0.96 -3.64 -21.84
N ARG A 158 -0.25 -3.40 -21.32
CA ARG A 158 -1.26 -2.56 -21.98
C ARG A 158 -0.81 -1.10 -22.13
N LYS A 159 -0.21 -0.52 -21.10
CA LYS A 159 0.18 0.90 -21.07
C LYS A 159 1.38 1.21 -21.99
N LEU A 160 2.31 0.26 -22.12
CA LEU A 160 3.49 0.39 -22.96
C LEU A 160 3.31 -0.19 -24.36
N ASN A 161 2.12 -0.73 -24.68
CA ASN A 161 1.85 -1.47 -25.91
C ASN A 161 2.87 -2.58 -26.19
N LEU A 162 3.15 -3.40 -25.17
CA LEU A 162 4.10 -4.50 -25.21
C LEU A 162 3.39 -5.82 -24.91
N SER A 163 4.00 -6.93 -25.33
CA SER A 163 3.56 -8.25 -24.87
C SER A 163 3.83 -8.41 -23.37
N TYR A 164 2.99 -9.21 -22.70
CA TYR A 164 3.19 -9.58 -21.30
C TYR A 164 4.59 -10.18 -21.07
N GLU A 165 5.07 -11.02 -21.98
CA GLU A 165 6.39 -11.64 -21.90
C GLU A 165 7.54 -10.61 -22.00
N ALA A 166 7.39 -9.59 -22.84
CA ALA A 166 8.37 -8.51 -22.90
C ALA A 166 8.47 -7.74 -21.57
N VAL A 167 7.32 -7.44 -20.94
CA VAL A 167 7.29 -6.81 -19.61
C VAL A 167 7.89 -7.73 -18.55
N ARG A 168 7.54 -9.02 -18.57
CA ARG A 168 8.08 -10.02 -17.65
C ARG A 168 9.62 -10.13 -17.71
N LEU A 169 10.20 -10.09 -18.91
CA LEU A 169 11.66 -10.06 -19.10
C LEU A 169 12.29 -8.78 -18.53
N ARG A 170 11.67 -7.61 -18.78
CA ARG A 170 12.12 -6.33 -18.20
C ARG A 170 12.07 -6.37 -16.67
N VAL A 171 10.97 -6.83 -16.08
CA VAL A 171 10.81 -6.99 -14.62
C VAL A 171 11.88 -7.92 -14.04
N ARG A 172 12.18 -9.04 -14.73
CA ARG A 172 13.25 -9.96 -14.30
C ARG A 172 14.61 -9.29 -14.27
N ARG A 173 14.94 -8.49 -15.30
CA ARG A 173 16.21 -7.76 -15.36
C ARG A 173 16.30 -6.68 -14.29
N ILE A 174 15.22 -5.91 -14.08
CA ILE A 174 15.13 -4.90 -13.01
C ILE A 174 15.36 -5.57 -11.65
N ARG A 175 14.69 -6.70 -11.37
CA ARG A 175 14.87 -7.42 -10.08
C ARG A 175 16.30 -7.89 -9.87
N HIS A 176 16.96 -8.37 -10.93
CA HIS A 176 18.35 -8.80 -10.85
C HIS A 176 19.29 -7.63 -10.52
N LEU A 177 19.07 -6.45 -11.10
CA LEU A 177 19.85 -5.25 -10.79
C LEU A 177 19.54 -4.70 -9.39
N ALA A 178 18.27 -4.75 -8.98
CA ALA A 178 17.83 -4.27 -7.67
C ALA A 178 18.36 -5.11 -6.51
N ARG A 179 18.65 -6.41 -6.72
CA ARG A 179 19.17 -7.31 -5.68
C ARG A 179 20.44 -6.78 -5.01
N VAL A 180 21.34 -6.19 -5.79
CA VAL A 180 22.60 -5.61 -5.31
C VAL A 180 22.36 -4.59 -4.18
N TYR A 181 21.23 -3.87 -4.22
CA TYR A 181 20.89 -2.82 -3.27
C TYR A 181 20.00 -3.29 -2.10
N LEU A 182 19.53 -4.54 -2.13
CA LEU A 182 18.70 -5.14 -1.08
C LEU A 182 19.49 -6.12 -0.20
N ASP A 183 20.62 -6.61 -0.70
CA ASP A 183 21.54 -7.51 0.01
C ASP A 183 22.74 -6.76 0.66
N SER A 184 22.74 -5.41 0.64
CA SER A 184 23.72 -4.52 1.28
C SER A 184 23.17 -3.90 2.56
#